data_AF-A0AAE7TIH4-F1
#
_entry.id   AF-A0AAE7TIH4-F1
#
_cell.length_a   1.000
_cell.length_b   1.000
_cell.length_c   1.000
_cell.angle_alpha   90.00
_cell.angle_beta   90.00
_cell.angle_gamma   90.00
#
_symmetry.space_group_name_H-M   'P 1'
#
loop_
_entity.id
_entity.type
_entity.pdbx_description
1 polymer ?
#
loop_
_entity_poly.entity_id
_entity_poly.type
_entity_poly.pdbx_seq_one_letter_code
_entity_poly.pdbx_strand_id
1 'polypeptide(L)'
;MSDHTLGDAPIQPKYREQMNHLARLLDGYFNGDAKGHAREVGFVMMIFDFNEQGRCNYISNANRGDVVTLLKEQLKRFEGQPEQQGNS
;
A
#
# COMPACT_ATOMS: atom_id res chain seq x y z
N MET A 1 -21.46 11.96 -9.88
CA MET A 1 -20.75 11.26 -8.80
C MET A 1 -19.28 11.53 -9.03
N SER A 2 -18.60 12.18 -8.10
CA SER A 2 -17.23 12.65 -8.30
C SER A 2 -16.30 11.44 -8.43
N ASP A 3 -15.62 11.32 -9.58
CA ASP A 3 -14.57 10.33 -9.83
C ASP A 3 -13.42 10.56 -8.84
N HIS A 4 -13.51 9.97 -7.66
CA HIS A 4 -12.39 9.89 -6.74
C HIS A 4 -11.62 8.61 -7.05
N THR A 5 -10.51 8.80 -7.75
CA THR A 5 -9.50 7.79 -8.03
C THR A 5 -8.88 7.30 -6.72
N LEU A 6 -8.76 5.98 -6.59
CA LEU A 6 -8.25 5.32 -5.39
C LEU A 6 -6.81 5.79 -5.09
N GLY A 7 -6.60 6.38 -3.92
CA GLY A 7 -5.26 6.74 -3.42
C GLY A 7 -4.72 8.11 -3.83
N ASP A 8 -5.45 8.93 -4.59
CA ASP A 8 -4.96 10.25 -5.03
C ASP A 8 -5.11 11.36 -3.97
N ALA A 9 -5.90 11.13 -2.92
CA ALA A 9 -6.04 12.07 -1.82
C ALA A 9 -5.04 11.79 -0.68
N PRO A 10 -4.47 12.83 -0.04
CA PRO A 10 -3.54 12.67 1.09
C PRO A 10 -4.09 11.76 2.18
N ILE A 11 -3.26 11.03 2.91
CA ILE A 11 -3.71 10.17 4.02
C ILE A 11 -4.67 10.95 4.94
N GLN A 12 -5.83 10.36 5.21
CA GLN A 12 -6.86 10.93 6.08
C GLN A 12 -6.24 11.28 7.45
N PRO A 13 -6.59 12.44 8.05
CA PRO A 13 -6.01 12.89 9.30
C PRO A 13 -6.05 11.83 10.42
N LYS A 14 -7.15 11.06 10.52
CA LYS A 14 -7.34 9.98 11.51
C LYS A 14 -6.32 8.83 11.43
N TYR A 15 -5.65 8.66 10.29
CA TYR A 15 -4.68 7.58 10.07
C TYR A 15 -3.25 8.08 9.84
N ARG A 16 -3.06 9.39 9.68
CA ARG A 16 -1.78 9.97 9.26
C ARG A 16 -0.65 9.63 10.24
N GLU A 17 -0.88 9.78 11.54
CA GLU A 17 0.16 9.52 12.54
C GLU A 17 0.51 8.03 12.63
N GLN A 18 -0.50 7.16 12.73
CA GLN A 18 -0.29 5.71 12.83
C GLN A 18 0.40 5.18 11.58
N MET A 19 -0.02 5.62 10.38
CA MET A 19 0.58 5.17 9.14
C MET A 19 2.04 5.60 8.99
N ASN A 20 2.38 6.84 9.37
CA ASN A 20 3.77 7.30 9.35
C ASN A 20 4.63 6.55 10.38
N HIS A 21 4.09 6.27 11.56
CA HIS A 21 4.79 5.50 12.58
C HIS A 21 5.08 4.07 12.10
N LEU A 22 4.06 3.37 11.59
CA LEU A 22 4.20 2.02 11.03
C LEU A 22 5.15 1.99 9.84
N ALA A 23 5.08 2.96 8.92
CA ALA A 23 5.99 3.01 7.78
C ALA A 23 7.46 3.14 8.21
N ARG A 24 7.76 3.95 9.23
CA ARG A 24 9.12 4.06 9.78
C ARG A 24 9.57 2.77 10.47
N LEU A 25 8.67 2.12 11.20
CA LEU A 25 8.94 0.85 11.86
C LEU A 25 9.26 -0.25 10.84
N LEU A 26 8.45 -0.37 9.79
CA LEU A 26 8.68 -1.35 8.72
C LEU A 26 9.98 -1.05 7.95
N ASP A 27 10.24 0.22 7.62
CA ASP A 27 11.49 0.60 6.95
C ASP A 27 12.71 0.25 7.82
N GLY A 28 12.68 0.54 9.11
CA GLY A 28 13.75 0.16 10.04
C GLY A 28 13.87 -1.35 10.25
N TYR A 29 12.76 -2.08 10.29
CA TYR A 29 12.77 -3.53 10.46
C TYR A 29 13.37 -4.25 9.25
N PHE A 30 13.00 -3.84 8.03
CA PHE A 30 13.45 -4.50 6.81
C PHE A 30 14.77 -3.95 6.25
N ASN A 31 15.02 -2.64 6.40
CA ASN A 31 16.20 -1.99 5.81
C ASN A 31 17.22 -1.51 6.86
N GLY A 32 16.92 -1.60 8.16
CA GLY A 32 17.81 -1.11 9.22
C GLY A 32 18.18 0.36 9.04
N ASP A 33 19.48 0.64 9.09
CA ASP A 33 20.04 1.97 8.89
C ASP A 33 20.26 2.34 7.43
N ALA A 34 20.02 1.43 6.47
CA ALA A 34 20.20 1.70 5.05
C ALA A 34 19.27 2.82 4.57
N LYS A 35 19.78 3.72 3.71
CA LYS A 35 19.05 4.88 3.17
C LYS A 35 19.18 4.97 1.66
N GLY A 36 18.22 5.65 1.03
CA GLY A 36 18.24 5.90 -0.42
C GLY A 36 18.32 4.59 -1.22
N HIS A 37 19.31 4.50 -2.10
CA HIS A 37 19.57 3.34 -2.97
C HIS A 37 20.18 2.14 -2.25
N ALA A 38 20.64 2.29 -0.99
CA ALA A 38 21.15 1.17 -0.21
C ALA A 38 20.03 0.30 0.41
N ARG A 39 18.77 0.75 0.33
CA ARG A 39 17.62 -0.05 0.79
C ARG A 39 17.33 -1.15 -0.22
N GLU A 40 17.14 -2.36 0.25
CA GLU A 40 16.88 -3.54 -0.57
C GLU A 40 15.39 -3.91 -0.60
N VAL A 41 14.63 -3.52 0.43
CA VAL A 41 13.23 -3.91 0.59
C VAL A 41 12.31 -2.70 0.40
N GLY A 42 11.46 -2.81 -0.62
CA GLY A 42 10.31 -1.93 -0.84
C GLY A 42 9.04 -2.49 -0.21
N PHE A 43 8.19 -1.64 0.34
CA PHE A 43 6.86 -2.01 0.81
C PHE A 43 5.80 -0.97 0.44
N VAL A 44 4.55 -1.42 0.44
CA VAL A 44 3.36 -0.62 0.24
C VAL A 44 2.37 -0.95 1.35
N MET A 45 1.82 0.08 2.00
CA MET A 45 0.75 -0.06 2.98
C MET A 45 -0.50 0.67 2.47
N MET A 46 -1.61 -0.08 2.39
CA MET A 46 -2.91 0.37 1.94
C MET A 46 -3.94 0.14 3.05
N ILE A 47 -4.62 1.20 3.48
CA ILE A 47 -5.66 1.15 4.51
C ILE A 47 -6.93 1.76 3.94
N PHE A 48 -8.01 0.99 3.94
CA PHE A 48 -9.33 1.41 3.49
C PHE A 48 -10.35 1.02 4.56
N ASP A 49 -11.43 1.79 4.65
CA ASP A 49 -12.55 1.45 5.52
C ASP A 49 -13.48 0.51 4.77
N PHE A 50 -13.92 -0.59 5.40
CA PHE A 50 -14.81 -1.58 4.77
C PHE A 50 -16.12 -0.98 4.22
N ASN A 51 -16.57 0.15 4.77
CA ASN A 51 -17.83 0.80 4.43
C ASN A 51 -17.66 2.08 3.58
N GLU A 52 -16.44 2.48 3.23
CA GLU A 52 -16.17 3.67 2.41
C GLU A 52 -15.68 3.26 1.02
N GLN A 53 -16.55 3.36 0.01
CA GLN A 53 -16.18 2.95 -1.35
C GLN A 53 -15.15 3.91 -1.96
N GLY A 54 -14.07 3.34 -2.50
CA GLY A 54 -13.07 4.07 -3.29
C GLY A 54 -12.02 4.84 -2.47
N ARG A 55 -12.18 4.98 -1.15
CA ARG A 55 -11.18 5.66 -0.32
C ARG A 55 -10.12 4.69 0.17
N CYS A 56 -8.91 4.82 -0.36
CA CYS A 56 -7.72 4.16 0.15
C CYS A 56 -6.70 5.19 0.64
N ASN A 57 -6.14 4.95 1.82
CA ASN A 57 -4.97 5.64 2.34
C ASN A 57 -3.74 4.82 1.94
N TYR A 58 -2.75 5.49 1.36
CA TYR A 58 -1.60 4.85 0.76
C TYR A 58 -0.30 5.47 1.29
N ILE A 59 0.68 4.61 1.59
CA ILE A 59 2.07 5.03 1.84
C ILE A 59 3.02 3.92 1.34
N SER A 60 4.15 4.32 0.75
CA SER A 60 5.22 3.40 0.34
C SER A 60 6.58 4.01 0.65
N ASN A 61 7.59 3.17 0.83
CA ASN A 61 8.99 3.59 0.92
C ASN A 61 9.72 3.51 -0.44
N ALA A 62 9.09 2.88 -1.44
CA ALA A 62 9.57 2.71 -2.81
C ALA A 62 9.10 3.83 -3.74
N ASN A 63 9.75 3.97 -4.90
CA ASN A 63 9.34 4.93 -5.91
C ASN A 63 8.01 4.49 -6.59
N ARG A 64 7.31 5.47 -7.19
CA ARG A 64 5.99 5.24 -7.79
C ARG A 64 6.00 4.20 -8.93
N GLY A 65 7.09 4.14 -9.71
CA GLY A 65 7.20 3.22 -10.84
C GLY A 65 7.19 1.77 -10.39
N ASP A 66 8.01 1.45 -9.39
CA ASP A 66 8.13 0.10 -8.83
C ASP A 66 6.81 -0.35 -8.20
N VAL A 67 6.14 0.55 -7.46
CA VAL A 67 4.85 0.23 -6.84
C VAL A 67 3.76 -0.01 -7.88
N VAL A 68 3.69 0.80 -8.94
CA VAL A 68 2.71 0.59 -10.02
C VAL A 68 2.94 -0.76 -10.71
N THR A 69 4.19 -1.13 -10.96
CA THR A 69 4.53 -2.43 -11.54
C THR A 69 4.10 -3.58 -10.62
N LEU A 70 4.47 -3.51 -9.34
CA LEU A 70 4.11 -4.50 -8.33
C LEU A 70 2.59 -4.70 -8.24
N LEU A 71 1.82 -3.61 -8.13
CA LEU A 71 0.36 -3.69 -7.99
C LEU A 71 -0.32 -4.25 -9.24
N LYS A 72 0.19 -3.93 -10.45
CA LYS A 72 -0.32 -4.51 -11.70
C LYS A 72 -0.07 -6.01 -11.76
N GLU A 73 1.12 -6.47 -11.38
CA GLU A 73 1.45 -7.89 -11.34
C GLU A 73 0.63 -8.63 -10.29
N GLN A 74 0.46 -8.04 -9.11
CA GLN A 74 -0.33 -8.60 -8.04
C GLN A 74 -1.83 -8.69 -8.40
N LEU A 75 -2.37 -7.67 -9.09
CA LEU A 75 -3.74 -7.71 -9.61
C LEU A 75 -3.92 -8.85 -10.62
N LYS A 76 -3.02 -8.97 -11.60
CA LYS A 76 -3.04 -10.10 -12.56
C LYS A 76 -3.02 -11.45 -11.85
N ARG A 77 -2.25 -11.57 -10.76
CA ARG A 77 -2.20 -12.79 -9.95
C ARG A 77 -3.54 -13.08 -9.27
N PHE A 78 -4.20 -12.06 -8.73
CA PHE A 78 -5.52 -12.23 -8.10
C PHE A 78 -6.60 -12.60 -9.12
N GLU A 79 -6.60 -11.97 -10.30
CA GLU A 79 -7.56 -12.27 -11.36
C GLU A 79 -7.32 -13.66 -11.99
N GLY A 80 -6.07 -14.13 -12.02
CA GLY A 80 -5.70 -15.44 -12.55
C GLY A 80 -5.89 -16.61 -11.56
N GLN A 81 -6.06 -16.34 -10.26
CA GLN A 81 -6.43 -17.37 -9.29
C GLN A 81 -7.96 -17.42 -9.21
N PRO A 82 -8.63 -18.55 -9.56
CA PRO A 82 -10.06 -18.68 -9.29
C PRO A 82 -10.28 -18.49 -7.79
N GLU A 83 -11.31 -17.72 -7.41
CA GLU A 83 -11.68 -17.48 -6.02
C GLU A 83 -11.65 -18.81 -5.25
N GLN A 84 -10.67 -18.98 -4.36
CA GLN A 84 -10.73 -20.05 -3.39
C GLN A 84 -11.83 -19.65 -2.41
N GLN A 85 -13.06 -20.05 -2.71
CA GLN A 85 -14.14 -20.09 -1.74
C GLN A 85 -13.68 -21.00 -0.60
N GLY A 86 -13.14 -20.39 0.45
CA GLY A 86 -12.94 -21.05 1.72
C GLY A 86 -14.31 -21.40 2.27
N ASN A 87 -14.77 -22.63 2.04
CA ASN A 87 -15.89 -23.19 2.78
C ASN A 87 -15.48 -23.21 4.26
N SER A 88 -16.04 -22.28 5.03
CA SER A 88 -16.09 -22.34 6.50
C SER A 88 -17.41 -22.97 6.93
#